data_AF-A0A6M1THN2-F1
#
_entry.id   AF-A0A6M1THN2-F1
#
_cell.length_a   1.000
_cell.length_b   1.000
_cell.length_c   1.000
_cell.angle_alpha   90.00
_cell.angle_beta   90.00
_cell.angle_gamma   90.00
#
_symmetry.space_group_name_H-M   'P 1'
#
loop_
_entity.id
_entity.type
_entity.pdbx_description
1 polymer ?
#
loop_
_entity_poly.entity_id
_entity_poly.type
_entity_poly.pdbx_seq_one_letter_code
_entity_poly.pdbx_strand_id
1 'polypeptide(L)' 'MTIASHLQELRRKHEHLSDMVEREQRSPGADALRIAELKKQKLKLKEEMTRLQQA' A
#
# COMPACT_ATOMS: atom_id res chain seq x y z
N MET A 1 0.69 20.80 9.43
CA MET A 1 0.28 19.63 8.61
C MET A 1 -1.02 19.11 9.17
N THR A 2 -2.05 18.91 8.34
CA THR A 2 -3.35 18.42 8.80
C THR A 2 -3.43 16.90 8.64
N ILE A 3 -4.25 16.24 9.48
CA ILE A 3 -4.54 14.80 9.38
C ILE A 3 -5.04 14.44 7.97
N ALA A 4 -5.78 15.36 7.32
CA ALA A 4 -6.24 15.20 5.96
C ALA A 4 -5.10 15.08 4.93
N SER A 5 -4.04 15.89 5.04
CA SER A 5 -2.87 15.78 4.15
C SER A 5 -2.12 14.47 4.34
N HIS A 6 -1.99 14.02 5.60
CA HIS A 6 -1.34 12.75 5.91
C HIS A 6 -2.14 11.56 5.33
N LEU A 7 -3.47 11.56 5.51
CA LEU A 7 -4.35 10.53 4.96
C LEU A 7 -4.30 10.48 3.43
N GLN A 8 -4.24 11.64 2.76
CA GLN A 8 -4.07 11.72 1.31
C GLN A 8 -2.75 11.10 0.84
N GLU A 9 -1.66 11.36 1.55
CA GLU A 9 -0.36 10.77 1.20
C GLU A 9 -0.36 9.24 1.38
N LEU A 10 -0.94 8.74 2.47
CA LEU A 10 -1.09 7.29 2.70
C LEU A 10 -1.95 6.61 1.64
N ARG A 11 -3.04 7.26 1.20
CA ARG A 11 -3.87 6.76 0.09
C ARG A 11 -3.07 6.65 -1.20
N ARG A 12 -2.31 7.69 -1.57
CA ARG A 12 -1.46 7.65 -2.76
C ARG A 12 -0.41 6.53 -2.70
N LYS A 13 0.25 6.37 -1.54
CA LYS A 13 1.22 5.28 -1.32
C LYS A 13 0.55 3.90 -1.45
N HIS A 14 -0.64 3.74 -0.89
CA HIS A 14 -1.41 2.49 -0.97
C HIS A 14 -1.84 2.16 -2.41
N GLU A 15 -2.28 3.16 -3.19
CA GLU A 15 -2.60 2.97 -4.61
C GLU A 15 -1.36 2.57 -5.42
N HIS A 16 -0.23 3.24 -5.19
CA HIS A 16 1.03 2.89 -5.84
C HIS A 16 1.48 1.45 -5.55
N LEU A 17 1.42 1.03 -4.29
CA LEU A 17 1.72 -0.37 -3.92
C LEU A 17 0.76 -1.36 -4.58
N SER A 18 -0.50 -0.99 -4.77
CA SER A 18 -1.47 -1.84 -5.47
C SER A 18 -1.09 -2.05 -6.93
N ASP A 19 -0.73 -0.98 -7.63
CA ASP A 19 -0.28 -1.04 -9.02
C ASP A 19 1.02 -1.85 -9.16
N MET A 20 1.97 -1.68 -8.24
CA MET A 20 3.19 -2.49 -8.18
C MET A 20 2.90 -3.98 -8.00
N VAL A 21 2.04 -4.35 -7.04
CA VAL A 21 1.65 -5.77 -6.83
C VAL A 21 1.08 -6.35 -8.11
N GLU A 22 0.21 -5.60 -8.79
CA GLU A 22 -0.47 -6.07 -9.99
C GLU A 22 0.50 -6.24 -11.17
N ARG A 23 1.48 -5.34 -11.32
CA ARG A 23 2.55 -5.46 -12.32
C ARG A 23 3.45 -6.66 -12.05
N GLU A 24 3.92 -6.82 -10.81
CA GLU A 24 4.80 -7.93 -10.44
C GLU A 24 4.08 -9.28 -10.59
N GLN A 25 2.79 -9.37 -10.27
CA GLN A 25 1.99 -10.57 -10.45
C GLN A 25 1.77 -10.97 -11.92
N ARG A 26 1.75 -10.00 -12.84
CA ARG A 26 1.61 -10.26 -14.28
C ARG A 26 2.94 -10.59 -14.96
N SER A 27 4.06 -10.35 -14.30
CA SER A 27 5.37 -10.57 -14.90
C SER A 27 5.70 -12.07 -15.00
N PRO A 28 6.19 -12.57 -16.14
CA PRO A 28 6.72 -13.93 -16.22
C PRO A 28 7.94 -14.05 -15.30
N GLY A 29 7.94 -15.03 -14.39
CA GLY A 29 8.96 -15.15 -13.34
C GLY A 29 8.68 -14.32 -12.09
N ALA A 30 7.41 -13.96 -11.85
CA ALA A 30 6.94 -13.27 -10.66
C ALA A 30 7.57 -13.80 -9.36
N ASP A 31 8.29 -12.94 -8.64
CA ASP A 31 8.87 -13.26 -7.35
C ASP A 31 7.78 -13.20 -6.27
N ALA A 32 7.37 -14.40 -5.81
CA ALA A 32 6.34 -14.54 -4.79
C ALA A 32 6.72 -13.88 -3.46
N LEU A 33 8.00 -13.83 -3.10
CA LEU A 33 8.46 -13.16 -1.88
C LEU A 33 8.26 -11.65 -2.01
N ARG A 34 8.67 -11.09 -3.15
CA ARG A 34 8.50 -9.65 -3.42
C ARG A 34 7.03 -9.24 -3.44
N ILE A 35 6.16 -10.04 -4.06
CA ILE A 35 4.71 -9.81 -4.05
C ILE A 35 4.14 -9.87 -2.63
N ALA A 36 4.60 -10.82 -1.80
CA ALA A 36 4.18 -10.92 -0.40
C ALA A 36 4.62 -9.70 0.42
N GLU A 37 5.84 -9.20 0.20
CA GLU A 37 6.32 -7.97 0.85
C GLU A 37 5.52 -6.74 0.46
N LEU A 38 5.21 -6.57 -0.83
CA LEU A 38 4.40 -5.45 -1.32
C LEU A 38 2.98 -5.50 -0.74
N LYS A 39 2.36 -6.68 -0.68
CA LYS A 39 1.05 -6.87 -0.04
C LYS A 39 1.09 -6.56 1.46
N LYS A 40 2.16 -6.95 2.15
CA LYS A 40 2.37 -6.64 3.58
C LYS A 40 2.50 -5.14 3.81
N GLN A 41 3.23 -4.43 2.96
CA GLN A 41 3.33 -2.97 3.01
C GLN A 41 1.96 -2.31 2.76
N LYS A 42 1.21 -2.81 1.77
CA LYS A 42 -0.14 -2.33 1.47
C LYS A 42 -1.09 -2.51 2.66
N LEU A 43 -1.01 -3.64 3.37
CA LEU A 43 -1.80 -3.89 4.57
C LEU A 43 -1.46 -2.90 5.69
N LYS A 44 -0.18 -2.66 5.95
CA LYS A 44 0.26 -1.70 6.98
C LYS A 44 -0.27 -0.29 6.73
N LEU A 45 -0.22 0.19 5.48
CA LEU A 45 -0.79 1.49 5.13
C LEU A 45 -2.30 1.54 5.35
N LYS A 46 -3.02 0.46 5.06
CA LYS A 46 -4.46 0.36 5.32
C LYS A 46 -4.76 0.44 6.82
N GLU A 47 -3.97 -0.23 7.65
CA GLU A 47 -4.11 -0.15 9.12
C GLU A 47 -3.81 1.25 9.63
N GLU A 48 -2.74 1.89 9.13
CA GLU A 48 -2.38 3.26 9.52
C GLU A 48 -3.45 4.28 9.12
N MET A 49 -4.00 4.18 7.91
CA MET A 49 -5.14 4.99 7.47
C MET A 49 -6.37 4.78 8.37
N THR A 50 -6.69 3.53 8.71
CA THR A 50 -7.82 3.21 9.58
C THR A 50 -7.62 3.83 10.97
N ARG A 51 -6.42 3.68 11.52
CA ARG A 51 -6.06 4.26 12.82
C ARG A 51 -6.18 5.79 12.83
N LEU A 52 -5.73 6.45 11.77
CA LEU A 52 -5.86 7.91 11.63
C LEU A 52 -7.29 8.37 11.37
N GLN A 53 -8.15 7.54 10.78
CA GLN A 53 -9.56 7.83 10.60
C GLN A 53 -10.38 7.65 11.89
N GLN A 54 -9.90 6.84 12.83
CA GLN A 54 -10.55 6.58 14.12
C GLN A 54 -10.03 7.48 15.26
N ALA A 55 -8.96 8.25 15.02
CA ALA A 55 -8.38 9.21 15.94
C ALA A 55 -9.06 10.59 15.80
#